data_AF-A0A3N5TWL5-F1
#
_entry.id   AF-A0A3N5TWL5-F1
#
_cell.length_a   1.000
_cell.length_b   1.000
_cell.length_c   1.000
_cell.angle_alpha   90.00
_cell.angle_beta   90.00
_cell.angle_gamma   90.00
#
_symmetry.space_group_name_H-M   'P 1'
#
loop_
_entity.id
_entity.type
_entity.pdbx_description
1 polymer ?
#
loop_
_entity_poly.entity_id
_entity_poly.type
_entity_poly.pdbx_seq_one_letter_code
_entity_poly.pdbx_strand_id
1 'polypeptide(L)'
;MPDHQTIAPHGGTLVDLLVPGEQRDRARTEADHLPKLVVSERELSDLEMLAVGALSPLTGFVGEADYLSVLDTMHLSNGLAWSIPVTLSLTDEDVKRIGAGTSVALLPAEGAPPLAIVDLTEVFKRDREKEALAVFGTEDLEHPGVRALQEAGDFCLAGPVRALTLPVHDDFVRYRLTPAQTRAEFADRGWRTVVGFQTRNPIHRAHEYIQKCALEMVDGLLVHPLVGATKGDDVPADVRMRCYEALFEGYYPKDRAMVSVFPAAMR
;
A
#
# COMPACT_ATOMS: atom_id res chain seq x y z
N MET A 1 0.13 -25.89 19.61
CA MET A 1 0.60 -24.96 18.56
C MET A 1 1.45 -23.95 19.27
N PRO A 2 2.77 -23.85 19.02
CA PRO A 2 3.58 -22.89 19.73
C PRO A 2 3.19 -21.46 19.30
N ASP A 3 3.03 -20.62 20.31
CA ASP A 3 2.47 -19.27 20.32
C ASP A 3 3.41 -18.23 19.68
N HIS A 4 3.95 -18.53 18.48
CA HIS A 4 4.88 -17.67 17.75
C HIS A 4 4.14 -16.62 16.91
N GLN A 5 3.23 -15.85 17.53
CA GLN A 5 2.59 -14.73 16.85
C GLN A 5 3.30 -13.43 17.20
N THR A 6 3.82 -12.76 16.16
CA THR A 6 4.17 -11.34 16.21
C THR A 6 2.91 -10.50 16.44
N ILE A 7 3.09 -9.19 16.69
CA ILE A 7 1.97 -8.26 16.94
C ILE A 7 0.78 -8.47 15.98
N ALA A 8 -0.44 -8.42 16.50
CA ALA A 8 -1.64 -8.54 15.70
C ALA A 8 -1.66 -7.51 14.55
N PRO A 9 -2.23 -7.84 13.37
CA PRO A 9 -2.46 -6.85 12.32
C PRO A 9 -3.25 -5.65 12.86
N HIS A 10 -3.08 -4.49 12.22
CA HIS A 10 -3.84 -3.30 12.60
C HIS A 10 -5.34 -3.56 12.41
N GLY A 11 -6.16 -3.21 13.41
CA GLY A 11 -7.57 -3.62 13.50
C GLY A 11 -7.80 -5.09 13.91
N GLY A 12 -6.76 -5.81 14.30
CA GLY A 12 -6.81 -7.14 14.91
C GLY A 12 -6.74 -8.32 13.93
N THR A 13 -7.08 -8.12 12.65
CA THR A 13 -7.09 -9.17 11.63
C THR A 13 -6.46 -8.68 10.34
N LEU A 14 -5.71 -9.56 9.66
CA LEU A 14 -5.17 -9.27 8.33
C LEU A 14 -6.28 -9.43 7.30
N VAL A 15 -6.58 -8.37 6.58
CA VAL A 15 -7.65 -8.31 5.56
C VAL A 15 -7.03 -8.58 4.19
N ASP A 16 -7.01 -9.84 3.76
CA ASP A 16 -6.59 -10.23 2.41
C ASP A 16 -7.79 -10.14 1.46
N LEU A 17 -7.65 -9.36 0.38
CA LEU A 17 -8.71 -9.09 -0.59
C LEU A 17 -8.51 -9.84 -1.91
N LEU A 18 -7.49 -10.70 -2.01
CA LEU A 18 -7.31 -11.58 -3.17
C LEU A 18 -8.40 -12.65 -3.20
N VAL A 19 -9.16 -12.66 -4.29
CA VAL A 19 -10.25 -13.62 -4.49
C VAL A 19 -9.66 -15.01 -4.79
N PRO A 20 -10.06 -16.07 -4.05
CA PRO A 20 -9.49 -17.40 -4.22
C PRO A 20 -10.20 -18.21 -5.31
N GLY A 21 -9.43 -19.08 -5.98
CA GLY A 21 -9.92 -20.20 -6.78
C GLY A 21 -11.04 -19.85 -7.76
N GLU A 22 -12.14 -20.62 -7.72
CA GLU A 22 -13.28 -20.49 -8.63
C GLU A 22 -14.00 -19.13 -8.54
N GLN A 23 -13.97 -18.47 -7.37
CA GLN A 23 -14.59 -17.16 -7.20
C GLN A 23 -13.87 -16.10 -8.06
N ARG A 24 -12.57 -16.26 -8.25
CA ARG A 24 -11.76 -15.35 -9.09
C ARG A 24 -12.13 -15.45 -10.56
N ASP A 25 -12.37 -16.67 -11.04
CA ASP A 25 -12.74 -16.88 -12.45
C ASP A 25 -14.10 -16.25 -12.76
N ARG A 26 -15.07 -16.41 -11.84
CA ARG A 26 -16.38 -15.74 -11.93
C ARG A 26 -16.24 -14.22 -11.88
N ALA A 27 -15.45 -13.70 -10.95
CA ALA A 27 -15.22 -12.27 -10.82
C ALA A 27 -14.45 -11.70 -12.02
N ARG A 28 -13.59 -12.48 -12.70
CA ARG A 28 -12.96 -12.07 -13.95
C ARG A 28 -13.97 -11.94 -15.09
N THR A 29 -14.86 -12.93 -15.25
CA THR A 29 -15.97 -12.83 -16.22
C THR A 29 -16.90 -11.67 -15.92
N GLU A 30 -17.21 -11.42 -14.65
CA GLU A 30 -17.97 -10.24 -14.24
C GLU A 30 -17.24 -8.96 -14.64
N ALA A 31 -15.94 -8.86 -14.32
CA ALA A 31 -15.13 -7.69 -14.60
C ALA A 31 -15.18 -7.31 -16.09
N ASP A 32 -15.21 -8.29 -17.00
CA ASP A 32 -15.28 -8.08 -18.45
C ASP A 32 -16.48 -7.21 -18.89
N HIS A 33 -17.58 -7.24 -18.13
CA HIS A 33 -18.81 -6.52 -18.43
C HIS A 33 -19.00 -5.22 -17.62
N LEU A 34 -18.09 -4.92 -16.69
CA LEU A 34 -18.16 -3.71 -15.87
C LEU A 34 -17.54 -2.50 -16.58
N PRO A 35 -17.95 -1.26 -16.22
CA PRO A 35 -17.19 -0.06 -16.53
C PRO A 35 -15.73 -0.21 -16.08
N LYS A 36 -14.80 0.24 -16.94
CA LYS A 36 -13.34 0.05 -16.77
C LYS A 36 -12.68 1.34 -16.26
N LEU A 37 -12.03 1.36 -15.11
CA LEU A 37 -11.29 2.53 -14.65
C LEU A 37 -9.79 2.24 -14.69
N VAL A 38 -9.06 3.00 -15.49
CA VAL A 38 -7.59 2.97 -15.45
C VAL A 38 -7.13 3.75 -14.23
N VAL A 39 -6.37 3.09 -13.37
CA VAL A 39 -5.86 3.71 -12.14
C VAL A 39 -4.48 4.32 -12.36
N SER A 40 -4.18 5.39 -11.63
CA SER A 40 -2.84 5.98 -11.62
C SER A 40 -1.82 5.04 -10.95
N GLU A 41 -0.52 5.31 -11.13
CA GLU A 41 0.53 4.54 -10.45
C GLU A 41 0.40 4.55 -8.92
N ARG A 42 -0.03 5.68 -8.33
CA ARG A 42 -0.25 5.79 -6.87
C ARG A 42 -1.40 4.91 -6.42
N GLU A 43 -2.51 4.94 -7.15
CA GLU A 43 -3.69 4.12 -6.87
C GLU A 43 -3.43 2.64 -7.15
N LEU A 44 -2.54 2.32 -8.10
CA LEU A 44 -2.09 0.95 -8.35
C LEU A 44 -1.29 0.40 -7.16
N SER A 45 -0.39 1.21 -6.59
CA SER A 45 0.31 0.85 -5.34
C SER A 45 -0.66 0.65 -4.18
N ASP A 46 -1.65 1.54 -4.02
CA ASP A 46 -2.68 1.41 -3.00
C ASP A 46 -3.54 0.16 -3.20
N LEU A 47 -3.92 -0.14 -4.44
CA LEU A 47 -4.66 -1.35 -4.81
C LEU A 47 -3.86 -2.61 -4.47
N GLU A 48 -2.56 -2.65 -4.77
CA GLU A 48 -1.69 -3.77 -4.41
C GLU A 48 -1.64 -3.95 -2.89
N MET A 49 -1.47 -2.87 -2.14
CA MET A 49 -1.42 -2.92 -0.69
C MET A 49 -2.76 -3.32 -0.05
N LEU A 50 -3.88 -2.86 -0.59
CA LEU A 50 -5.22 -3.32 -0.21
C LEU A 50 -5.37 -4.81 -0.50
N ALA A 51 -4.98 -5.25 -1.70
CA ALA A 51 -5.13 -6.64 -2.14
C ALA A 51 -4.44 -7.63 -1.19
N VAL A 52 -3.24 -7.32 -0.71
CA VAL A 52 -2.44 -8.21 0.16
C VAL A 52 -2.64 -7.96 1.66
N GLY A 53 -3.53 -7.02 2.04
CA GLY A 53 -3.82 -6.68 3.43
C GLY A 53 -2.78 -5.82 4.14
N ALA A 54 -1.86 -5.19 3.40
CA ALA A 54 -0.91 -4.24 3.97
C ALA A 54 -1.61 -2.98 4.54
N LEU A 55 -2.83 -2.69 4.06
CA LEU A 55 -3.68 -1.60 4.55
C LEU A 55 -4.82 -2.08 5.47
N SER A 56 -4.67 -3.23 6.13
CA SER A 56 -5.62 -3.67 7.16
C SER A 56 -5.83 -2.57 8.21
N PRO A 57 -7.08 -2.27 8.63
CA PRO A 57 -8.30 -3.06 8.46
C PRO A 57 -9.13 -2.71 7.21
N LEU A 58 -8.61 -1.90 6.29
CA LEU A 58 -9.39 -1.46 5.14
C LEU A 58 -9.80 -2.65 4.26
N THR A 59 -11.07 -2.66 3.87
CA THR A 59 -11.62 -3.67 2.94
C THR A 59 -11.70 -3.14 1.50
N GLY A 60 -11.23 -1.92 1.25
CA GLY A 60 -11.27 -1.24 -0.03
C GLY A 60 -10.95 0.24 0.10
N PHE A 61 -11.39 1.04 -0.88
CA PHE A 61 -11.21 2.49 -0.85
C PHE A 61 -12.21 3.14 0.09
N VAL A 62 -11.73 4.11 0.88
CA VAL A 62 -12.50 4.69 1.99
C VAL A 62 -13.65 5.58 1.49
N GLY A 63 -14.76 5.57 2.23
CA GLY A 63 -15.91 6.47 2.01
C GLY A 63 -15.69 7.86 2.59
N GLU A 64 -16.66 8.76 2.38
CA GLU A 64 -16.57 10.17 2.79
C GLU A 64 -16.39 10.31 4.31
N ALA A 65 -17.08 9.48 5.10
CA ALA A 65 -17.00 9.51 6.55
C ALA A 65 -15.58 9.19 7.07
N ASP A 66 -14.95 8.14 6.53
CA ASP A 66 -13.58 7.77 6.89
C ASP A 66 -12.58 8.79 6.34
N TYR A 67 -12.79 9.29 5.11
CA TYR A 67 -11.99 10.35 4.51
C TYR A 67 -11.94 11.59 5.41
N LEU A 68 -13.10 12.16 5.77
CA LEU A 68 -13.18 13.34 6.62
C LEU A 68 -12.60 13.08 8.02
N SER A 69 -12.92 11.92 8.62
CA SER A 69 -12.41 11.55 9.95
C SER A 69 -10.88 11.48 9.98
N VAL A 70 -10.27 10.92 8.94
CA VAL A 70 -8.80 10.83 8.82
C VAL A 70 -8.19 12.24 8.71
N LEU A 71 -8.77 13.11 7.89
CA LEU A 71 -8.26 14.49 7.75
C LEU A 71 -8.41 15.31 9.05
N ASP A 72 -9.49 15.11 9.79
CA ASP A 72 -9.80 15.90 10.99
C ASP A 72 -9.09 15.38 12.24
N THR A 73 -8.92 14.07 12.36
CA THR A 73 -8.52 13.44 13.63
C THR A 73 -7.40 12.41 13.50
N MET A 74 -6.93 12.09 12.29
CA MET A 74 -6.01 10.98 12.04
C MET A 74 -6.54 9.62 12.54
N HIS A 75 -7.85 9.41 12.44
CA HIS A 75 -8.50 8.14 12.73
C HIS A 75 -9.55 7.81 11.66
N LEU A 76 -9.76 6.53 11.41
CA LEU A 76 -10.96 6.03 10.74
C LEU A 76 -12.19 6.35 11.59
N SER A 77 -13.38 6.34 10.98
CA SER A 77 -14.66 6.60 11.65
C SER A 77 -14.95 5.63 12.81
N ASN A 78 -14.33 4.46 12.81
CA ASN A 78 -14.40 3.47 13.89
C ASN A 78 -13.40 3.72 15.05
N GLY A 79 -12.61 4.79 14.97
CA GLY A 79 -11.65 5.19 16.00
C GLY A 79 -10.26 4.55 15.90
N LEU A 80 -9.98 3.74 14.87
CA LEU A 80 -8.64 3.20 14.64
C LEU A 80 -7.72 4.26 14.01
N ALA A 81 -6.48 4.37 14.51
CA ALA A 81 -5.52 5.37 14.05
C ALA A 81 -5.16 5.18 12.57
N TRP A 82 -5.31 6.24 11.78
CA TRP A 82 -5.06 6.24 10.34
C TRP A 82 -4.83 7.66 9.84
N SER A 83 -3.68 7.92 9.22
CA SER A 83 -3.20 9.29 8.98
C SER A 83 -3.32 9.78 7.55
N ILE A 84 -3.57 8.90 6.58
CA ILE A 84 -3.68 9.30 5.16
C ILE A 84 -4.83 8.51 4.51
N PRO A 85 -5.85 9.18 3.93
CA PRO A 85 -6.95 8.48 3.27
C PRO A 85 -6.46 7.62 2.11
N VAL A 86 -7.11 6.47 1.88
CA VAL A 86 -6.85 5.60 0.73
C VAL A 86 -8.05 5.71 -0.21
N THR A 87 -7.94 6.60 -1.18
CA THR A 87 -9.04 7.01 -2.07
C THR A 87 -8.77 6.62 -3.51
N LEU A 88 -9.82 6.34 -4.28
CA LEU A 88 -9.75 6.09 -5.71
C LEU A 88 -10.38 7.26 -6.47
N SER A 89 -9.62 7.91 -7.35
CA SER A 89 -10.02 9.15 -7.99
C SER A 89 -10.90 8.93 -9.21
N LEU A 90 -11.88 9.82 -9.39
CA LEU A 90 -12.73 9.88 -10.57
C LEU A 90 -12.71 11.29 -11.16
N THR A 91 -12.57 11.38 -12.48
CA THR A 91 -12.85 12.60 -13.23
C THR A 91 -14.36 12.77 -13.46
N ASP A 92 -14.80 13.95 -13.88
CA ASP A 92 -16.20 14.16 -14.31
C ASP A 92 -16.62 13.20 -15.43
N GLU A 93 -15.69 12.82 -16.30
CA GLU A 93 -15.94 11.86 -17.38
C GLU A 93 -16.13 10.45 -16.82
N ASP A 94 -15.33 10.05 -15.84
CA ASP A 94 -15.49 8.77 -15.16
C ASP A 94 -16.82 8.68 -14.42
N VAL A 95 -17.21 9.73 -13.70
CA VAL A 95 -18.50 9.78 -13.01
C VAL A 95 -19.66 9.58 -14.00
N LYS A 96 -19.64 10.26 -15.14
CA LYS A 96 -20.66 10.11 -16.19
C LYS A 96 -20.67 8.69 -16.79
N ARG A 97 -19.49 8.12 -16.99
CA ARG A 97 -19.28 6.81 -17.62
C ARG A 97 -19.68 5.66 -16.70
N ILE A 98 -19.41 5.78 -15.40
CA ILE A 98 -19.83 4.83 -14.37
C ILE A 98 -21.35 4.92 -14.18
N GLY A 99 -21.90 6.14 -14.18
CA GLY A 99 -23.34 6.37 -14.15
C GLY A 99 -24.01 5.67 -12.97
N ALA A 100 -25.03 4.86 -13.24
CA ALA A 100 -25.75 4.06 -12.24
C ALA A 100 -25.14 2.66 -12.02
N GLY A 101 -23.88 2.45 -12.42
CA GLY A 101 -23.17 1.19 -12.22
C GLY A 101 -23.04 0.84 -10.73
N THR A 102 -23.12 -0.45 -10.41
CA THR A 102 -22.97 -0.93 -9.03
C THR A 102 -21.53 -1.34 -8.71
N SER A 103 -20.69 -1.54 -9.72
CA SER A 103 -19.30 -1.94 -9.57
C SER A 103 -18.45 -1.45 -10.75
N VAL A 104 -17.15 -1.32 -10.53
CA VAL A 104 -16.17 -0.86 -11.54
C VAL A 104 -14.96 -1.80 -11.53
N ALA A 105 -14.49 -2.19 -12.72
CA ALA A 105 -13.27 -2.97 -12.87
C ALA A 105 -12.05 -2.04 -13.00
N LEU A 106 -11.01 -2.29 -12.21
CA LEU A 106 -9.78 -1.48 -12.17
C LEU A 106 -8.70 -2.07 -13.07
N LEU A 107 -8.09 -1.23 -13.90
CA LEU A 107 -7.08 -1.59 -14.88
C LEU A 107 -5.79 -0.84 -14.58
N PRO A 108 -4.62 -1.46 -14.78
CA PRO A 108 -3.34 -0.78 -14.62
C PRO A 108 -3.01 0.15 -15.80
N ALA A 109 -3.59 -0.12 -16.97
CA ALA A 109 -3.43 0.66 -18.19
C ALA A 109 -4.61 0.37 -19.14
N GLU A 110 -4.83 1.25 -20.11
CA GLU A 110 -5.85 1.05 -21.14
C GLU A 110 -5.61 -0.27 -21.90
N GLY A 111 -6.67 -1.06 -22.07
CA GLY A 111 -6.61 -2.37 -22.75
C GLY A 111 -5.93 -3.50 -21.95
N ALA A 112 -5.40 -3.24 -20.76
CA ALA A 112 -4.86 -4.27 -19.88
C ALA A 112 -5.98 -5.08 -19.18
N PRO A 113 -5.74 -6.34 -18.77
CA PRO A 113 -6.73 -7.11 -18.03
C PRO A 113 -7.03 -6.46 -16.67
N PRO A 114 -8.29 -6.55 -16.17
CA PRO A 114 -8.64 -6.04 -14.86
C PRO A 114 -7.83 -6.70 -13.73
N LEU A 115 -7.37 -5.89 -12.79
CA LEU A 115 -6.69 -6.33 -11.56
C LEU A 115 -7.67 -6.55 -10.42
N ALA A 116 -8.74 -5.77 -10.36
CA ALA A 116 -9.71 -5.81 -9.28
C ALA A 116 -11.08 -5.32 -9.71
N ILE A 117 -12.08 -5.58 -8.88
CA ILE A 117 -13.40 -4.93 -8.93
C ILE A 117 -13.57 -4.11 -7.64
N VAL A 118 -14.13 -2.92 -7.74
CA VAL A 118 -14.68 -2.17 -6.60
C VAL A 118 -16.18 -2.23 -6.68
N ASP A 119 -16.82 -2.70 -5.62
CA ASP A 119 -18.28 -2.63 -5.49
C ASP A 119 -18.64 -1.24 -4.98
N LEU A 120 -19.27 -0.44 -5.84
CA LEU A 120 -19.52 0.98 -5.59
C LEU A 120 -20.50 1.15 -4.43
N THR A 121 -20.05 1.78 -3.35
CA THR A 121 -20.92 2.14 -2.21
C THR A 121 -21.26 3.62 -2.21
N GLU A 122 -20.32 4.47 -2.65
CA GLU A 122 -20.45 5.92 -2.57
C GLU A 122 -19.53 6.59 -3.61
N VAL A 123 -19.98 7.73 -4.14
CA VAL A 123 -19.12 8.70 -4.83
C VAL A 123 -19.26 10.02 -4.10
N PHE A 124 -18.14 10.59 -3.67
CA PHE A 124 -18.11 11.86 -2.94
C PHE A 124 -17.09 12.82 -3.57
N LYS A 125 -17.22 14.12 -3.28
CA LYS A 125 -16.29 15.13 -3.75
C LYS A 125 -15.16 15.30 -2.74
N ARG A 126 -13.91 15.28 -3.19
CA ARG A 126 -12.77 15.50 -2.31
C ARG A 126 -12.56 16.99 -2.02
N ASP A 127 -12.08 17.28 -0.82
CA ASP A 127 -11.65 18.63 -0.43
C ASP A 127 -10.12 18.70 -0.53
N ARG A 128 -9.63 19.09 -1.72
CA ARG A 128 -8.19 19.10 -2.02
C ARG A 128 -7.39 20.03 -1.11
N GLU A 129 -7.96 21.18 -0.76
CA GLU A 129 -7.30 22.17 0.11
C GLU A 129 -7.17 21.61 1.53
N LYS A 130 -8.27 21.09 2.07
CA LYS A 130 -8.27 20.43 3.39
C LYS A 130 -7.31 19.25 3.43
N GLU A 131 -7.34 18.38 2.41
CA GLU A 131 -6.47 17.21 2.33
C GLU A 131 -5.00 17.60 2.19
N ALA A 132 -4.67 18.61 1.37
CA ALA A 132 -3.32 19.10 1.22
C ALA A 132 -2.74 19.58 2.56
N LEU A 133 -3.51 20.39 3.29
CA LEU A 133 -3.11 20.91 4.60
C LEU A 133 -3.02 19.81 5.66
N ALA A 134 -3.98 18.89 5.72
CA ALA A 134 -4.01 17.84 6.73
C ALA A 134 -2.93 16.76 6.51
N VAL A 135 -2.65 16.39 5.26
CA VAL A 135 -1.69 15.32 4.93
C VAL A 135 -0.26 15.85 4.75
N PHE A 136 -0.09 16.99 4.07
CA PHE A 136 1.23 17.52 3.71
C PHE A 136 1.64 18.76 4.51
N GLY A 137 0.71 19.39 5.25
CA GLY A 137 0.98 20.61 6.01
C GLY A 137 1.20 21.86 5.14
N THR A 138 0.91 21.78 3.84
CA THR A 138 1.12 22.87 2.87
C THR A 138 0.20 22.70 1.66
N GLU A 139 -0.09 23.79 0.98
CA GLU A 139 -0.80 23.85 -0.31
C GLU A 139 0.16 24.17 -1.47
N ASP A 140 1.46 24.22 -1.21
CA ASP A 140 2.48 24.52 -2.21
C ASP A 140 2.54 23.43 -3.30
N LEU A 141 2.27 23.84 -4.55
CA LEU A 141 2.33 22.96 -5.72
C LEU A 141 3.74 22.45 -6.03
N GLU A 142 4.78 23.06 -5.48
CA GLU A 142 6.14 22.53 -5.53
C GLU A 142 6.31 21.27 -4.66
N HIS A 143 5.41 21.03 -3.69
CA HIS A 143 5.36 19.77 -2.97
C HIS A 143 4.79 18.66 -3.88
N PRO A 144 5.53 17.55 -4.15
CA PRO A 144 5.07 16.52 -5.07
C PRO A 144 3.75 15.84 -4.67
N GLY A 145 3.51 15.69 -3.36
CA GLY A 145 2.25 15.14 -2.84
C GLY A 145 1.05 16.06 -3.11
N VAL A 146 1.23 17.38 -3.00
CA VAL A 146 0.17 18.37 -3.27
C VAL A 146 -0.11 18.44 -4.77
N ARG A 147 0.94 18.41 -5.59
CA ARG A 147 0.82 18.35 -7.05
C ARG A 147 0.01 17.14 -7.51
N ALA A 148 0.36 15.95 -7.02
CA ALA A 148 -0.37 14.73 -7.34
C ALA A 148 -1.85 14.80 -6.91
N LEU A 149 -2.14 15.41 -5.76
CA LEU A 149 -3.52 15.64 -5.30
C LEU A 149 -4.30 16.59 -6.22
N GLN A 150 -3.64 17.60 -6.78
CA GLN A 150 -4.25 18.54 -7.73
C GLN A 150 -4.47 17.96 -9.12
N GLU A 151 -3.62 17.02 -9.54
CA GLU A 151 -3.76 16.30 -10.81
C GLU A 151 -4.81 15.17 -10.74
N ALA A 152 -5.10 14.66 -9.53
CA ALA A 152 -6.12 13.64 -9.32
C ALA A 152 -7.54 14.17 -9.54
N GLY A 153 -8.49 13.31 -9.93
CA GLY A 153 -9.89 13.71 -10.18
C GLY A 153 -10.60 14.34 -8.97
N ASP A 154 -11.63 15.16 -9.22
CA ASP A 154 -12.39 15.90 -8.17
C ASP A 154 -13.23 14.99 -7.27
N PHE A 155 -13.55 13.79 -7.75
CA PHE A 155 -14.40 12.84 -7.03
C PHE A 155 -13.59 11.65 -6.54
N CYS A 156 -14.13 10.97 -5.54
CA CYS A 156 -13.61 9.74 -4.98
C CYS A 156 -14.66 8.65 -5.11
N LEU A 157 -14.25 7.48 -5.57
CA LEU A 157 -15.00 6.24 -5.54
C LEU A 157 -14.68 5.48 -4.26
N ALA A 158 -15.71 5.11 -3.51
CA ALA A 158 -15.58 4.28 -2.32
C ALA A 158 -16.25 2.93 -2.50
N GLY A 159 -15.71 1.93 -1.82
CA GLY A 159 -16.28 0.59 -1.82
C GLY A 159 -15.27 -0.52 -1.53
N PRO A 160 -15.77 -1.71 -1.15
CA PRO A 160 -14.91 -2.87 -0.94
C PRO A 160 -14.27 -3.33 -2.26
N VAL A 161 -13.04 -3.83 -2.14
CA VAL A 161 -12.23 -4.30 -3.26
C VAL A 161 -12.23 -5.83 -3.31
N ARG A 162 -12.43 -6.37 -4.51
CA ARG A 162 -12.22 -7.78 -4.86
C ARG A 162 -11.02 -7.86 -5.80
N ALA A 163 -9.84 -8.18 -5.29
CA ALA A 163 -8.63 -8.26 -6.09
C ALA A 163 -8.58 -9.60 -6.86
N LEU A 164 -8.50 -9.53 -8.18
CA LEU A 164 -8.44 -10.67 -9.08
C LEU A 164 -7.00 -11.16 -9.24
N THR A 165 -6.07 -10.23 -9.41
CA THR A 165 -4.64 -10.52 -9.54
C THR A 165 -3.84 -9.33 -9.06
N LEU A 166 -2.64 -9.59 -8.55
CA LEU A 166 -1.69 -8.54 -8.21
C LEU A 166 -1.07 -7.94 -9.47
N PRO A 167 -0.61 -6.68 -9.42
CA PRO A 167 0.25 -6.11 -10.45
C PRO A 167 1.48 -7.00 -10.68
N VAL A 168 1.91 -7.10 -11.95
CA VAL A 168 3.12 -7.84 -12.31
C VAL A 168 4.31 -6.93 -12.10
N HIS A 169 5.30 -7.44 -11.36
CA HIS A 169 6.59 -6.77 -11.13
C HIS A 169 7.70 -7.64 -11.69
N ASP A 170 8.58 -7.06 -12.52
CA ASP A 170 9.77 -7.74 -13.04
C ASP A 170 11.01 -7.52 -12.15
N ASP A 171 10.91 -6.60 -11.19
CA ASP A 171 11.99 -6.17 -10.32
C ASP A 171 11.83 -6.67 -8.88
N PHE A 172 12.96 -7.04 -8.26
CA PHE A 172 13.04 -7.42 -6.84
C PHE A 172 12.01 -8.45 -6.36
N VAL A 173 11.51 -9.31 -7.25
CA VAL A 173 10.42 -10.27 -6.98
C VAL A 173 10.69 -11.10 -5.72
N ARG A 174 11.94 -11.53 -5.50
CA ARG A 174 12.36 -12.29 -4.30
C ARG A 174 12.18 -11.54 -2.97
N TYR A 175 12.10 -10.22 -3.02
CA TYR A 175 11.96 -9.35 -1.85
C TYR A 175 10.53 -8.82 -1.70
N ARG A 176 9.62 -9.05 -2.64
CA ARG A 176 8.22 -8.58 -2.60
C ARG A 176 7.34 -9.52 -1.77
N LEU A 177 7.61 -9.64 -0.48
CA LEU A 177 6.82 -10.49 0.41
C LEU A 177 5.52 -9.78 0.80
N THR A 178 4.40 -10.50 0.72
CA THR A 178 3.12 -10.04 1.29
C THR A 178 3.19 -10.02 2.83
N PRO A 179 2.34 -9.25 3.54
CA PRO A 179 2.28 -9.30 4.99
C PRO A 179 2.13 -10.71 5.57
N ALA A 180 1.36 -11.58 4.91
CA ALA A 180 1.22 -12.99 5.31
C ALA A 180 2.54 -13.76 5.16
N GLN A 181 3.24 -13.59 4.03
CA GLN A 181 4.55 -14.22 3.78
C GLN A 181 5.63 -13.69 4.73
N THR A 182 5.67 -12.38 4.98
CA THR A 182 6.61 -11.77 5.93
C THR A 182 6.40 -12.31 7.34
N ARG A 183 5.14 -12.48 7.77
CA ARG A 183 4.82 -13.06 9.08
C ARG A 183 5.18 -14.55 9.16
N ALA A 184 4.99 -15.30 8.08
CA ALA A 184 5.44 -16.70 8.00
C ALA A 184 6.97 -16.78 8.13
N GLU A 185 7.72 -15.93 7.45
CA GLU A 185 9.18 -15.86 7.56
C GLU A 185 9.64 -15.53 8.99
N PHE A 186 8.94 -14.63 9.70
CA PHE A 186 9.22 -14.37 11.11
C PHE A 186 9.01 -15.61 11.98
N ALA A 187 7.92 -16.35 11.76
CA ALA A 187 7.62 -17.57 12.49
C ALA A 187 8.65 -18.68 12.21
N ASP A 188 9.04 -18.86 10.95
CA ASP A 188 10.05 -19.85 10.53
C ASP A 188 11.42 -19.56 11.15
N ARG A 189 11.75 -18.28 11.37
CA ARG A 189 12.95 -17.82 12.09
C ARG A 189 12.81 -17.83 13.61
N GLY A 190 11.62 -18.12 14.15
CA GLY A 190 11.33 -18.05 15.58
C GLY A 190 11.31 -16.64 16.16
N TRP A 191 11.17 -15.60 15.34
CA TRP A 191 11.13 -14.21 15.79
C TRP A 191 9.76 -13.89 16.43
N ARG A 192 9.78 -13.38 17.67
CA ARG A 192 8.57 -12.96 18.40
C ARG A 192 8.45 -11.45 18.44
N THR A 193 9.60 -10.79 18.57
CA THR A 193 9.75 -9.34 18.54
C THR A 193 10.53 -8.93 17.30
N VAL A 194 9.97 -8.00 16.53
CA VAL A 194 10.55 -7.54 15.27
C VAL A 194 10.55 -6.02 15.26
N VAL A 195 11.65 -5.44 14.83
CA VAL A 195 11.73 -4.01 14.51
C VAL A 195 11.68 -3.81 13.00
N GLY A 196 10.80 -2.93 12.54
CA GLY A 196 10.75 -2.49 11.15
C GLY A 196 11.58 -1.23 10.94
N PHE A 197 12.44 -1.23 9.92
CA PHE A 197 13.18 -0.05 9.48
C PHE A 197 12.75 0.34 8.06
N GLN A 198 11.84 1.31 7.98
CA GLN A 198 11.40 1.91 6.73
C GLN A 198 12.51 2.81 6.17
N THR A 199 12.82 2.67 4.88
CA THR A 199 13.77 3.56 4.21
C THR A 199 13.44 3.79 2.74
N ARG A 200 13.88 4.93 2.21
CA ARG A 200 13.94 5.18 0.77
C ARG A 200 15.38 5.41 0.27
N ASN A 201 16.35 5.40 1.19
CA ASN A 201 17.74 5.76 0.94
C ASN A 201 18.68 4.60 1.28
N PRO A 202 19.91 4.57 0.72
CA PRO A 202 20.95 3.67 1.19
C PRO A 202 21.18 3.80 2.71
N ILE A 203 21.47 2.68 3.37
CA ILE A 203 21.76 2.65 4.80
C ILE A 203 23.21 3.12 5.01
N HIS A 204 23.39 4.27 5.66
CA HIS A 204 24.69 4.76 6.13
C HIS A 204 24.91 4.41 7.61
N ARG A 205 26.09 4.72 8.15
CA ARG A 205 26.50 4.32 9.52
C ARG A 205 25.51 4.71 10.62
N ALA A 206 24.88 5.89 10.54
CA ALA A 206 23.87 6.26 11.55
C ALA A 206 22.62 5.36 11.49
N HIS A 207 22.13 5.00 10.28
CA HIS A 207 21.03 4.04 10.11
C HIS A 207 21.43 2.65 10.62
N GLU A 208 22.65 2.20 10.30
CA GLU A 208 23.16 0.92 10.79
C GLU A 208 23.26 0.89 12.32
N TYR A 209 23.75 1.97 12.94
CA TYR A 209 23.91 2.07 14.37
C TYR A 209 22.56 1.89 15.10
N ILE A 210 21.53 2.64 14.69
CA ILE A 210 20.19 2.52 15.31
C ILE A 210 19.57 1.14 15.07
N GLN A 211 19.78 0.53 13.90
CA GLN A 211 19.31 -0.83 13.59
C GLN A 211 19.98 -1.86 14.48
N LYS A 212 21.30 -1.74 14.72
CA LYS A 212 22.05 -2.62 15.61
C LYS A 212 21.64 -2.44 17.07
N CYS A 213 21.46 -1.20 17.53
CA CYS A 213 20.93 -0.94 18.87
C CYS A 213 19.55 -1.57 19.07
N ALA A 214 18.67 -1.50 18.07
CA ALA A 214 17.36 -2.15 18.14
C ALA A 214 17.49 -3.69 18.19
N LEU A 215 18.38 -4.27 17.39
CA LEU A 215 18.68 -5.71 17.39
C LEU A 215 19.22 -6.22 18.73
N GLU A 216 19.75 -5.39 19.62
CA GLU A 216 20.10 -5.85 20.98
C GLU A 216 18.86 -6.17 21.84
N MET A 217 17.67 -5.67 21.45
CA MET A 217 16.43 -5.77 22.23
C MET A 217 15.35 -6.65 21.59
N VAL A 218 15.47 -6.97 20.30
CA VAL A 218 14.45 -7.72 19.55
C VAL A 218 15.04 -8.93 18.83
N ASP A 219 14.21 -9.91 18.51
CA ASP A 219 14.65 -11.15 17.87
C ASP A 219 15.16 -10.90 16.43
N GLY A 220 14.50 -9.99 15.69
CA GLY A 220 14.90 -9.66 14.34
C GLY A 220 14.56 -8.27 13.81
N LEU A 221 15.23 -7.93 12.70
CA LEU A 221 15.12 -6.68 11.97
C LEU A 221 14.54 -6.94 10.58
N LEU A 222 13.45 -6.25 10.26
CA LEU A 222 12.96 -6.10 8.89
C LEU A 222 13.40 -4.75 8.34
N VAL A 223 14.36 -4.75 7.42
CA VAL A 223 14.64 -3.56 6.59
C VAL A 223 13.61 -3.55 5.45
N HIS A 224 12.81 -2.48 5.39
CA HIS A 224 11.64 -2.38 4.52
C HIS A 224 11.78 -1.19 3.56
N PRO A 225 12.63 -1.29 2.50
CA PRO A 225 12.77 -0.21 1.55
C PRO A 225 11.51 0.03 0.71
N LEU A 226 11.17 1.30 0.49
CA LEU A 226 10.14 1.69 -0.47
C LEU A 226 10.66 1.51 -1.90
N VAL A 227 9.91 0.79 -2.72
CA VAL A 227 10.24 0.52 -4.14
C VAL A 227 9.11 0.95 -5.10
N GLY A 228 8.04 1.56 -4.60
CA GLY A 228 7.07 2.27 -5.44
C GLY A 228 7.65 3.53 -6.09
N ALA A 229 6.82 4.28 -6.81
CA ALA A 229 7.22 5.53 -7.48
C ALA A 229 7.92 6.48 -6.48
N THR A 230 9.22 6.69 -6.67
CA THR A 230 10.06 7.61 -5.89
C THR A 230 10.22 8.94 -6.62
N LYS A 231 10.60 10.00 -5.90
CA LYS A 231 10.90 11.30 -6.52
C LYS A 231 12.11 11.17 -7.44
N GLY A 232 12.17 12.01 -8.49
CA GLY A 232 13.18 11.91 -9.55
C GLY A 232 14.63 12.17 -9.11
N ASP A 233 14.85 12.68 -7.89
CA ASP A 233 16.15 12.92 -7.27
C ASP A 233 16.62 11.78 -6.34
N ASP A 234 15.80 10.76 -6.12
CA ASP A 234 16.17 9.61 -5.28
C ASP A 234 17.17 8.68 -6.00
N VAL A 235 18.02 8.02 -5.21
CA VAL A 235 18.93 6.98 -5.72
C VAL A 235 18.11 5.84 -6.36
N PRO A 236 18.45 5.40 -7.60
CA PRO A 236 17.73 4.33 -8.28
C PRO A 236 17.55 3.07 -7.42
N ALA A 237 16.38 2.43 -7.55
CA ALA A 237 16.02 1.27 -6.72
C ALA A 237 17.02 0.12 -6.83
N ASP A 238 17.57 -0.14 -8.03
CA ASP A 238 18.57 -1.18 -8.27
C ASP A 238 19.89 -0.91 -7.53
N VAL A 239 20.29 0.36 -7.44
CA VAL A 239 21.47 0.78 -6.69
C VAL A 239 21.21 0.64 -5.20
N ARG A 240 20.05 1.08 -4.70
CA ARG A 240 19.67 0.94 -3.29
C ARG A 240 19.63 -0.51 -2.86
N MET A 241 19.04 -1.38 -3.67
CA MET A 241 18.95 -2.82 -3.39
C MET A 241 20.34 -3.48 -3.36
N ARG A 242 21.23 -3.14 -4.28
CA ARG A 242 22.64 -3.59 -4.22
C ARG A 242 23.35 -3.12 -2.94
N CYS A 243 23.09 -1.90 -2.48
CA CYS A 243 23.63 -1.42 -1.20
C CYS A 243 23.11 -2.23 -0.02
N TYR A 244 21.81 -2.55 0.01
CA TYR A 244 21.25 -3.39 1.08
C TYR A 244 21.83 -4.81 1.03
N GLU A 245 21.94 -5.41 -0.16
CA GLU A 245 22.55 -6.72 -0.34
C GLU A 245 23.98 -6.76 0.20
N ALA A 246 24.82 -5.79 -0.15
CA ALA A 246 26.20 -5.72 0.34
C ALA A 246 26.27 -5.57 1.88
N LEU A 247 25.37 -4.78 2.47
CA LEU A 247 25.30 -4.61 3.92
C LEU A 247 24.87 -5.89 4.63
N PHE A 248 23.82 -6.54 4.11
CA PHE A 248 23.34 -7.80 4.65
C PHE A 248 24.35 -8.92 4.43
N GLU A 249 25.12 -8.87 3.34
CA GLU A 249 26.19 -9.81 3.05
C GLU A 249 27.32 -9.71 4.09
N GLY A 250 27.81 -8.50 4.36
CA GLY A 250 29.03 -8.29 5.14
C GLY A 250 28.86 -7.89 6.61
N TYR A 251 27.72 -7.34 7.02
CA TYR A 251 27.63 -6.57 8.28
C TYR A 251 26.46 -6.93 9.22
N TYR A 252 25.43 -7.63 8.73
CA TYR A 252 24.27 -8.04 9.54
C TYR A 252 24.26 -9.55 9.84
N PRO A 253 23.74 -9.97 11.00
CA PRO A 253 23.50 -11.38 11.29
C PRO A 253 22.41 -11.96 10.37
N LYS A 254 22.70 -13.07 9.69
CA LYS A 254 21.85 -13.65 8.64
C LYS A 254 20.52 -14.21 9.14
N ASP A 255 20.54 -14.67 10.37
CA ASP A 255 19.43 -15.28 11.09
C ASP A 255 18.54 -14.24 11.80
N ARG A 256 19.04 -13.00 11.97
CA ARG A 256 18.35 -11.93 12.72
C ARG A 256 18.02 -10.68 11.91
N ALA A 257 18.31 -10.66 10.61
CA ALA A 257 17.93 -9.55 9.75
C ALA A 257 17.42 -10.07 8.40
N MET A 258 16.39 -9.42 7.87
CA MET A 258 15.90 -9.66 6.51
C MET A 258 15.53 -8.36 5.78
N VAL A 259 15.41 -8.45 4.46
CA VAL A 259 14.93 -7.38 3.60
C VAL A 259 13.64 -7.84 2.92
N SER A 260 12.62 -6.99 2.94
CA SER A 260 11.43 -7.09 2.08
C SER A 260 11.20 -5.71 1.48
N VAL A 261 10.59 -5.59 0.31
CA VAL A 261 10.27 -4.27 -0.27
C VAL A 261 8.84 -3.86 0.06
N PHE A 262 8.64 -2.56 0.24
CA PHE A 262 7.34 -1.96 0.49
C PHE A 262 6.82 -1.31 -0.80
N PRO A 263 5.69 -1.79 -1.37
CA PRO A 263 5.20 -1.36 -2.70
C PRO A 263 4.48 0.00 -2.68
N ALA A 264 4.42 0.69 -1.53
CA ALA A 264 3.73 1.97 -1.42
C ALA A 264 4.31 3.06 -2.32
N ALA A 265 3.43 3.94 -2.81
CA ALA A 265 3.83 5.20 -3.41
C ALA A 265 4.23 6.21 -2.33
N MET A 266 5.25 7.03 -2.61
CA MET A 266 5.70 8.06 -1.68
C MET A 266 4.70 9.23 -1.65
N ARG A 267 4.30 9.63 -0.45
CA ARG A 267 3.38 10.75 -0.21
C ARG A 267 4.14 11.92 0.41
#